data_AF-A0A4Q5ZN54-F1
#
_entry.id   AF-A0A4Q5ZN54-F1
#
_cell.length_a   1.000
_cell.length_b   1.000
_cell.length_c   1.000
_cell.angle_alpha   90.00
_cell.angle_beta   90.00
_cell.angle_gamma   90.00
#
_symmetry.space_group_name_H-M   'P 1'
#
loop_
_entity.id
_entity.type
_entity.pdbx_description
1 polymer ?
#
loop_
_entity_poly.entity_id
_entity_poly.type
_entity_poly.pdbx_seq_one_letter_code
_entity_poly.pdbx_strand_id
1 'polypeptide(L)' 'AKTIQVGFLAMNKKGEYGAYALQTGFTYSVKSNTVQKVFAADHVY' A
#
# COMPACT_ATOMS: atom_id res chain seq x y z
N ALA A 1 10.20 -14.46 -15.23
CA ALA A 1 8.74 -14.35 -15.16
C ALA A 1 8.33 -13.58 -13.91
N LYS A 2 8.41 -12.24 -13.95
CA LYS A 2 7.81 -11.33 -12.95
C LYS A 2 6.33 -11.10 -13.28
N THR A 3 5.60 -12.16 -13.64
CA THR A 3 4.30 -12.03 -14.32
C THR A 3 3.15 -11.73 -13.38
N ILE A 4 3.33 -11.96 -12.07
CA ILE A 4 2.30 -11.72 -11.07
C ILE A 4 2.82 -10.67 -10.08
N GLN A 5 2.04 -9.59 -9.97
CA GLN A 5 2.15 -8.60 -8.93
C GLN A 5 0.91 -8.74 -8.06
N VAL A 6 1.12 -8.95 -6.76
CA VAL A 6 0.04 -8.96 -5.77
C VAL A 6 0.31 -7.85 -4.79
N GLY A 7 -0.66 -6.97 -4.59
CA GLY A 7 -0.63 -5.93 -3.58
C GLY A 7 -1.81 -6.15 -2.64
N PHE A 8 -1.55 -6.04 -1.35
CA PHE A 8 -2.56 -5.99 -0.30
C PHE A 8 -2.56 -4.58 0.26
N LEU A 9 -3.73 -3.97 0.34
CA LEU A 9 -3.98 -2.74 1.08
C LEU A 9 -5.08 -3.04 2.07
N ALA A 10 -4.79 -2.85 3.36
CA ALA A 10 -5.74 -3.05 4.44
C ALA A 10 -5.88 -1.77 5.24
N MET A 11 -7.09 -1.51 5.70
CA MET A 11 -7.42 -0.40 6.59
C MET A 11 -8.39 -0.91 7.64
N ASN A 12 -8.19 -0.50 8.89
CA ASN A 12 -9.12 -0.82 9.97
C ASN A 12 -10.08 0.35 10.25
N LYS A 13 -11.12 0.07 11.05
CA LYS A 13 -12.11 1.11 11.46
C LYS A 13 -11.53 2.21 12.34
N LYS A 14 -10.32 2.03 12.89
CA LYS A 14 -9.61 3.04 13.68
C LYS A 14 -8.81 4.02 12.79
N GLY A 15 -8.74 3.78 11.48
CA GLY A 15 -8.01 4.61 10.54
C GLY A 15 -6.52 4.22 10.39
N GLU A 16 -6.10 3.12 11.00
CA GLU A 16 -4.76 2.54 10.75
C GLU A 16 -4.80 1.84 9.40
N TYR A 17 -3.80 2.10 8.57
CA TYR A 17 -3.66 1.57 7.23
C TYR A 17 -2.30 0.91 7.08
N GLY A 18 -2.25 -0.16 6.29
CA GLY A 18 -1.02 -0.85 5.94
C GLY A 18 -1.14 -1.42 4.53
N ALA A 19 -0.02 -1.42 3.81
CA ALA A 19 0.04 -2.00 2.48
C ALA A 19 1.29 -2.87 2.34
N TYR A 20 1.16 -3.93 1.56
CA TYR A 20 2.24 -4.86 1.30
C TYR A 20 2.15 -5.42 -0.12
N ALA A 21 3.27 -5.50 -0.83
CA ALA A 21 3.30 -5.98 -2.20
C ALA A 21 4.32 -7.09 -2.40
N LEU A 22 4.04 -7.98 -3.35
CA LEU A 22 4.97 -9.03 -3.72
C LEU A 22 6.12 -8.50 -4.58
N GLN A 23 5.89 -7.44 -5.36
CA GLN A 23 6.90 -6.79 -6.20
C GLN A 23 6.97 -5.29 -5.94
N THR A 24 8.15 -4.71 -6.21
CA THR A 24 8.38 -3.26 -6.15
C THR A 24 7.44 -2.47 -7.07
N GLY A 25 7.19 -1.21 -6.72
CA GLY A 25 6.39 -0.28 -7.54
C GLY A 25 4.92 -0.15 -7.16
N PHE A 26 4.45 -0.87 -6.14
CA PHE A 26 3.11 -0.65 -5.59
C PHE A 26 3.10 0.55 -4.64
N THR A 27 2.29 1.56 -4.97
CA THR A 27 2.07 2.75 -4.15
C THR A 27 0.58 2.94 -3.87
N TYR A 28 0.26 3.55 -2.74
CA TYR A 28 -1.11 3.81 -2.33
C TYR A 28 -1.25 5.23 -1.79
N SER A 29 -2.35 5.89 -2.14
CA SER A 29 -2.63 7.27 -1.74
C SER A 29 -3.54 7.28 -0.52
N VAL A 30 -3.07 7.85 0.58
CA VAL A 30 -3.89 8.06 1.77
C VAL A 30 -4.44 9.47 1.74
N LYS A 31 -5.77 9.57 1.68
CA LYS A 31 -6.51 10.83 1.77
C LYS A 31 -7.43 10.78 2.99
N SER A 32 -7.16 11.68 3.93
CA SER A 32 -7.93 11.90 5.16
C SER A 32 -8.01 13.40 5.40
N ASN A 33 -8.83 13.84 6.37
CA ASN A 33 -8.97 15.27 6.70
C ASN A 33 -7.66 15.92 7.15
N THR A 34 -6.67 15.14 7.60
CA THR A 34 -5.38 15.61 8.10
C THR A 34 -4.20 15.19 7.23
N VAL A 35 -4.32 14.15 6.41
CA VAL A 35 -3.22 13.59 5.62
C VAL A 35 -3.65 13.37 4.18
N GLN A 36 -2.91 13.98 3.26
CA GLN A 36 -2.98 13.72 1.82
C GLN A 36 -1.56 13.44 1.33
N LYS A 37 -1.16 12.17 1.37
CA LYS A 37 0.18 11.73 0.93
C LYS A 37 0.11 10.39 0.22
N VAL A 38 1.03 10.20 -0.72
CA VAL A 38 1.25 8.93 -1.41
C VAL A 38 2.33 8.18 -0.63
N PHE A 39 2.03 6.95 -0.24
CA PHE A 39 2.94 6.06 0.44
C PHE A 39 3.32 4.91 -0.50
N ALA A 40 4.58 4.50 -0.45
CA ALA A 40 5.02 3.26 -1.08
C ALA A 40 4.76 2.11 -0.13
N ALA A 41 4.22 1.00 -0.64
CA ALA A 41 4.07 -0.20 0.16
C ALA A 41 5.41 -0.93 0.28
N ASP A 42 5.60 -1.60 1.41
CA ASP A 42 6.71 -2.54 1.57
C ASP A 42 6.56 -3.71 0.61
N HIS A 43 7.70 -4.30 0.21
CA HIS A 43 7.75 -5.41 -0.73
C HIS A 43 8.75 -6.49 -0.33
N VAL A 44 8.51 -7.73 -0.80
CA VAL A 44 9.38 -8.89 -0.56
C VAL A 44 10.53 -9.00 -1.58
N TYR A 45 10.25 -8.72 -2.85
CA TYR A 45 11.15 -8.98 -4.00
C TYR A 45 11.49 -7.73 -4.82
#